data_AF-A0A177APD2-F1
#
_entry.id   AF-A0A177APD2-F1
#
_cell.length_a   1.000
_cell.length_b   1.000
_cell.length_c   1.000
_cell.angle_alpha   90.00
_cell.angle_beta   90.00
_cell.angle_gamma   90.00
#
_symmetry.space_group_name_H-M   'P 1'
#
loop_
_entity.id
_entity.type
_entity.pdbx_description
1 polymer ?
#
loop_
_entity_poly.entity_id
_entity_poly.type
_entity_poly.pdbx_seq_one_letter_code
_entity_poly.pdbx_strand_id
1 'polypeptide(L)'
;MQSHDSMPAPAQNKINKPVVGSRLASESGRQYTINCVLQEKDNRPEKVYLASRDDGHKFVFKEVPPSMFEPACDMQRYLIAHERSSYLRLMRDSIPEQSILIYDYATDHLLSLAQKEIPLAARKRILRDALRGLAALHDKNIVHADVKANNILVNYTNGDENIVVKSVQLC
;
A
#
# COMPACT_ATOMS: atom_id res chain seq x y z
N MET A 1 13.41 -52.04 13.02
CA MET A 1 13.80 -50.64 13.31
C MET A 1 14.38 -50.06 12.03
N GLN A 2 13.57 -49.38 11.23
CA GLN A 2 14.07 -48.59 10.09
C GLN A 2 14.08 -47.12 10.53
N SER A 3 15.26 -46.54 10.54
CA SER A 3 15.52 -45.13 10.82
C SER A 3 14.99 -44.28 9.66
N HIS A 4 13.93 -43.52 9.90
CA HIS A 4 13.50 -42.45 9.02
C HIS A 4 14.51 -41.29 9.13
N ASP A 5 15.32 -41.12 8.09
CA ASP A 5 16.07 -39.88 7.87
C ASP A 5 15.05 -38.76 7.63
N SER A 6 14.91 -37.89 8.62
CA SER A 6 14.13 -36.66 8.47
C SER A 6 14.94 -35.69 7.63
N MET A 7 14.46 -35.38 6.43
CA MET A 7 14.97 -34.27 5.62
C MET A 7 15.03 -33.00 6.47
N PRO A 8 16.11 -32.20 6.39
CA PRO A 8 16.15 -30.93 7.10
C PRO A 8 15.03 -30.03 6.55
N ALA A 9 14.29 -29.39 7.44
CA ALA A 9 13.37 -28.33 7.07
C ALA A 9 14.12 -27.30 6.21
N PRO A 10 13.51 -26.77 5.13
CA PRO A 10 14.17 -25.77 4.31
C PRO A 10 14.60 -24.62 5.22
N ALA A 11 15.87 -24.25 5.13
CA ALA A 11 16.43 -23.14 5.86
C ALA A 11 15.50 -21.93 5.64
N GLN A 12 14.93 -21.42 6.72
CA GLN A 12 14.30 -20.10 6.70
C GLN A 12 15.43 -19.13 6.33
N ASN A 13 15.51 -18.79 5.04
CA ASN A 13 16.35 -17.70 4.58
C ASN A 13 15.99 -16.52 5.48
N LYS A 14 16.93 -16.09 6.33
CA LYS A 14 16.79 -14.84 7.07
C LYS A 14 16.77 -13.75 6.03
N ILE A 15 15.58 -13.46 5.51
CA ILE A 15 15.33 -12.35 4.63
C ILE A 15 15.66 -11.12 5.47
N ASN A 16 16.80 -10.49 5.16
CA ASN A 16 17.21 -9.27 5.84
C ASN A 16 16.13 -8.23 5.57
N LYS A 17 15.44 -7.81 6.63
CA LYS A 17 14.43 -6.77 6.53
C LYS A 17 15.05 -5.48 5.96
N PRO A 18 14.30 -4.71 5.17
CA PRO A 18 14.77 -3.42 4.69
C PRO A 18 15.18 -2.52 5.85
N VAL A 19 16.36 -1.91 5.71
CA VAL A 19 16.86 -0.87 6.62
C VAL A 19 16.93 0.46 5.88
N VAL A 20 16.88 1.57 6.61
CA VAL A 20 17.01 2.90 6.03
C VAL A 20 18.34 3.02 5.27
N GLY A 21 18.29 3.57 4.06
CA GLY A 21 19.42 3.67 3.13
C GLY A 21 19.64 2.44 2.25
N SER A 22 18.95 1.33 2.50
CA SER A 22 19.03 0.16 1.61
C SER A 22 18.47 0.48 0.22
N ARG A 23 19.15 -0.04 -0.82
CA ARG A 23 18.66 -0.05 -2.20
C ARG A 23 18.04 -1.40 -2.50
N LEU A 24 16.82 -1.39 -3.03
CA LEU A 24 16.05 -2.57 -3.35
C LEU A 24 15.60 -2.56 -4.80
N ALA A 25 15.71 -3.72 -5.43
CA ALA A 25 15.15 -3.98 -6.76
C ALA A 25 13.75 -4.56 -6.61
N SER A 26 12.80 -4.02 -7.36
CA SER A 26 11.46 -4.60 -7.53
C SER A 26 11.45 -5.74 -8.55
N GLU A 27 10.35 -6.48 -8.62
CA GLU A 27 10.07 -7.54 -9.61
C GLU A 27 10.27 -7.02 -11.05
N SER A 28 9.89 -5.77 -11.34
CA SER A 28 10.13 -5.16 -12.65
C SER A 28 11.57 -4.67 -12.89
N GLY A 29 12.48 -4.85 -11.93
CA GLY A 29 13.87 -4.40 -11.98
C GLY A 29 14.09 -2.94 -11.59
N ARG A 30 13.02 -2.17 -11.29
CA ARG A 30 13.16 -0.78 -10.81
C ARG A 30 13.84 -0.72 -9.45
N GLN A 31 14.70 0.28 -9.28
CA GLN A 31 15.49 0.50 -8.08
C GLN A 31 14.87 1.58 -7.19
N TYR A 32 14.87 1.34 -5.89
CA TYR A 32 14.34 2.24 -4.87
C TYR A 32 15.29 2.31 -3.67
N THR A 33 15.31 3.45 -3.00
CA THR A 33 16.04 3.64 -1.74
C THR A 33 15.05 3.79 -0.59
N ILE A 34 15.19 3.01 0.48
CA ILE A 34 14.38 3.15 1.69
C ILE A 34 14.77 4.43 2.43
N ASN A 35 13.82 5.34 2.63
CA ASN A 35 14.06 6.62 3.30
C ASN A 35 13.78 6.54 4.81
N CYS A 36 12.66 5.96 5.22
CA CYS A 36 12.29 5.81 6.63
C CYS A 36 11.19 4.76 6.82
N VAL A 37 10.94 4.39 8.09
CA VAL A 37 9.77 3.59 8.49
C VAL A 37 8.60 4.54 8.72
N LEU A 38 7.50 4.37 7.98
CA LEU A 38 6.26 5.13 8.14
C LEU A 38 5.36 4.55 9.23
N GLN A 39 5.36 3.22 9.38
CA GLN A 39 4.55 2.55 10.37
C GLN A 39 5.24 1.29 10.89
N GLU A 40 5.28 1.18 12.21
CA GLU A 40 5.68 0.01 12.98
C GLU A 40 4.65 -0.18 14.08
N LYS A 41 4.19 -1.41 14.29
CA LYS A 41 3.18 -1.74 15.30
C LYS A 41 3.77 -2.79 16.23
N ASP A 42 3.63 -2.60 17.54
CA ASP A 42 4.17 -3.55 18.53
C ASP A 42 3.60 -4.97 18.35
N ASN A 43 2.36 -5.08 17.89
CA ASN A 43 1.64 -6.35 17.78
C ASN A 43 1.75 -7.02 16.40
N ARG A 44 2.50 -6.45 15.45
CA ARG A 44 2.62 -7.00 14.09
C ARG A 44 4.04 -6.79 13.55
N PRO A 45 4.71 -7.85 13.06
CA PRO A 45 6.07 -7.74 12.59
C PRO A 45 6.19 -6.95 11.28
N GLU A 46 5.11 -6.78 10.52
CA GLU A 46 5.10 -6.10 9.23
C GLU A 46 5.24 -4.58 9.37
N LYS A 47 6.15 -4.02 8.58
CA LYS A 47 6.41 -2.58 8.53
C LYS A 47 5.89 -1.94 7.25
N VAL A 48 5.65 -0.64 7.33
CA VAL A 48 5.42 0.21 6.16
C VAL A 48 6.58 1.18 6.05
N TYR A 49 7.19 1.29 4.87
CA TYR A 49 8.33 2.16 4.61
C TYR A 49 7.98 3.23 3.58
N LEU A 50 8.64 4.38 3.71
CA LEU A 50 8.76 5.36 2.65
C LEU A 50 10.01 5.01 1.84
N ALA A 51 9.87 4.97 0.52
CA ALA A 51 10.97 4.78 -0.39
C ALA A 51 10.93 5.82 -1.51
N SER A 52 12.07 6.06 -2.14
CA SER A 52 12.18 6.97 -3.28
C SER A 52 12.97 6.34 -4.41
N ARG A 53 12.63 6.67 -5.64
CA ARG A 53 13.50 6.43 -6.81
C ARG A 53 14.55 7.53 -6.91
N ASP A 54 15.53 7.33 -7.78
CA ASP A 54 16.62 8.29 -8.02
C ASP A 54 16.11 9.63 -8.58
N ASP A 55 14.93 9.65 -9.22
CA ASP A 55 14.22 10.86 -9.69
C ASP A 55 13.47 11.61 -8.56
N GLY A 56 13.56 11.13 -7.32
CA GLY A 56 12.88 11.71 -6.15
C GLY A 56 11.41 11.31 -6.01
N HIS A 57 10.86 10.52 -6.93
CA HIS A 57 9.47 10.09 -6.86
C HIS A 57 9.27 9.11 -5.69
N LYS A 58 8.25 9.38 -4.86
CA LYS A 58 8.02 8.68 -3.57
C LYS A 58 7.05 7.51 -3.72
N PHE A 59 7.33 6.46 -2.97
CA PHE A 59 6.59 5.20 -2.93
C PHE A 59 6.41 4.72 -1.50
N VAL A 60 5.40 3.88 -1.31
CA VAL A 60 5.15 3.18 -0.05
C VAL A 60 5.41 1.70 -0.25
N PHE A 61 6.28 1.15 0.58
CA PHE A 61 6.58 -0.27 0.63
C PHE A 61 5.82 -0.84 1.83
N LYS A 62 4.90 -1.76 1.56
CA LYS A 62 4.07 -2.38 2.59
C LYS A 62 4.46 -3.84 2.70
N GLU A 63 5.10 -4.22 3.81
CA GLU A 63 5.26 -5.62 4.14
C GLU A 63 3.88 -6.24 4.38
N VAL A 64 3.72 -7.46 3.90
CA VAL A 64 2.57 -8.30 4.21
C VAL A 64 3.06 -9.63 4.78
N PRO A 65 2.24 -10.34 5.57
CA PRO A 65 2.59 -11.69 6.00
C PRO A 65 2.95 -12.55 4.78
N PRO A 66 4.01 -13.37 4.80
CA PRO A 66 4.39 -14.17 3.64
C PRO A 66 3.26 -15.08 3.12
N SER A 67 2.43 -15.61 4.03
CA SER A 67 1.25 -16.41 3.68
C SER A 67 0.15 -15.62 2.94
N MET A 68 0.18 -14.29 3.03
CA MET A 68 -0.78 -13.39 2.39
C MET A 68 -0.21 -12.68 1.16
N PHE A 69 1.08 -12.86 0.85
CA PHE A 69 1.73 -12.16 -0.26
C PHE A 69 1.11 -12.52 -1.61
N GLU A 70 1.11 -13.79 -1.99
CA GLU A 70 0.51 -14.23 -3.27
C GLU A 70 -0.99 -13.91 -3.36
N PRO A 71 -1.83 -14.22 -2.34
CA PRO A 71 -3.24 -13.81 -2.37
C PRO A 71 -3.46 -12.31 -2.58
N ALA A 72 -2.63 -11.46 -1.96
CA ALA A 72 -2.72 -10.02 -2.13
C ALA A 72 -2.26 -9.57 -3.53
N CYS A 73 -1.17 -10.14 -4.05
CA CYS A 73 -0.70 -9.91 -5.41
C CYS A 73 -1.76 -10.31 -6.44
N ASP A 74 -2.36 -11.48 -6.32
CA ASP A 74 -3.37 -11.99 -7.25
C ASP A 74 -4.61 -11.10 -7.28
N MET A 75 -5.10 -10.68 -6.10
CA MET A 75 -6.21 -9.72 -6.01
C MET A 75 -5.86 -8.39 -6.69
N GLN A 76 -4.67 -7.86 -6.43
CA GLN A 76 -4.22 -6.59 -7.02
C GLN A 76 -4.05 -6.69 -8.54
N ARG A 77 -3.44 -7.78 -9.03
CA ARG A 77 -3.28 -8.05 -10.48
C ARG A 77 -4.64 -8.23 -11.16
N TYR A 78 -5.58 -8.94 -10.53
CA TYR A 78 -6.95 -9.07 -11.03
C TYR A 78 -7.62 -7.69 -11.18
N LEU A 79 -7.56 -6.85 -10.14
CA LEU A 79 -8.11 -5.49 -10.19
C LEU A 79 -7.43 -4.65 -11.27
N ILE A 80 -6.09 -4.67 -11.37
CA ILE A 80 -5.35 -3.93 -12.39
C ILE A 80 -5.76 -4.34 -13.81
N ALA A 81 -5.97 -5.64 -14.06
CA ALA A 81 -6.30 -6.18 -15.36
C ALA A 81 -7.76 -5.91 -15.78
N HIS A 82 -8.69 -5.89 -14.82
CA HIS A 82 -10.13 -5.81 -15.11
C HIS A 82 -10.78 -4.47 -14.73
N GLU A 83 -10.08 -3.63 -13.96
CA GLU A 83 -10.56 -2.33 -13.51
C GLU A 83 -9.45 -1.44 -12.95
N ARG A 84 -8.87 -0.60 -13.82
CA ARG A 84 -7.90 0.41 -13.39
C ARG A 84 -8.59 1.65 -12.81
N SER A 85 -9.42 1.44 -11.79
CA SER A 85 -10.15 2.51 -11.10
C SER A 85 -9.16 3.49 -10.46
N SER A 86 -9.27 4.77 -10.83
CA SER A 86 -8.51 5.85 -10.20
C SER A 86 -8.87 6.08 -8.73
N TYR A 87 -9.93 5.43 -8.25
CA TYR A 87 -10.45 5.52 -6.88
C TYR A 87 -10.01 4.34 -5.99
N LEU A 88 -9.25 3.39 -6.53
CA LEU A 88 -8.62 2.31 -5.80
C LEU A 88 -7.12 2.56 -5.69
N ARG A 89 -6.53 2.19 -4.55
CA ARG A 89 -5.09 2.14 -4.39
C ARG A 89 -4.58 0.81 -4.95
N LEU A 90 -4.11 0.87 -6.19
CA LEU A 90 -3.58 -0.30 -6.88
C LEU A 90 -2.05 -0.40 -6.70
N MET A 91 -1.58 -1.63 -6.57
CA MET A 91 -0.16 -1.97 -6.56
C MET A 91 0.54 -1.49 -7.84
N ARG A 92 1.76 -0.99 -7.69
CA ARG A 92 2.65 -0.58 -8.80
C ARG A 92 3.67 -1.65 -9.16
N ASP A 93 4.15 -2.36 -8.15
CA ASP A 93 5.22 -3.34 -8.23
C ASP A 93 5.27 -4.19 -6.96
N SER A 94 6.17 -5.16 -6.89
CA SER A 94 6.37 -5.97 -5.69
C SER A 94 7.85 -6.35 -5.48
N ILE A 95 8.16 -6.88 -4.30
CA ILE A 95 9.43 -7.55 -3.98
C ILE A 95 9.08 -8.89 -3.31
N PRO A 96 8.95 -9.98 -4.09
CA PRO A 96 8.53 -11.28 -3.58
C PRO A 96 9.42 -11.81 -2.45
N GLU A 97 10.74 -11.66 -2.57
CA GLU A 97 11.72 -12.15 -1.61
C GLU A 97 11.56 -11.52 -0.23
N GLN A 98 10.91 -10.35 -0.15
CA GLN A 98 10.66 -9.63 1.10
C GLN A 98 9.17 -9.56 1.46
N SER A 99 8.29 -10.18 0.66
CA SER A 99 6.83 -10.06 0.81
C SER A 99 6.36 -8.60 0.87
N ILE A 100 6.86 -7.76 -0.04
CA ILE A 100 6.55 -6.32 -0.09
C ILE A 100 5.70 -5.99 -1.33
N LEU A 101 4.62 -5.25 -1.09
CA LEU A 101 3.84 -4.60 -2.15
C LEU A 101 4.22 -3.12 -2.24
N ILE A 102 4.43 -2.63 -3.45
CA ILE A 102 4.86 -1.26 -3.72
C ILE A 102 3.68 -0.46 -4.24
N TYR A 103 3.42 0.69 -3.63
CA TYR A 103 2.35 1.61 -4.02
C TYR A 103 2.91 3.01 -4.23
N ASP A 104 2.18 3.85 -4.98
CA ASP A 104 2.46 5.29 -4.94
C ASP A 104 2.26 5.83 -3.53
N TYR A 105 3.08 6.83 -3.19
CA TYR A 105 2.90 7.61 -1.98
C TYR A 105 1.66 8.49 -2.08
N ALA A 106 0.90 8.57 -1.00
CA ALA A 106 -0.22 9.48 -0.86
C ALA A 106 0.11 10.55 0.20
N THR A 107 -0.33 11.80 -0.03
CA THR A 107 -0.05 12.93 0.87
C THR A 107 -0.52 12.66 2.30
N ASP A 108 -1.73 12.13 2.47
CA ASP A 108 -2.32 11.86 3.79
C ASP A 108 -3.51 10.87 3.66
N HIS A 109 -4.18 10.60 4.79
CA HIS A 109 -5.43 9.85 4.83
C HIS A 109 -6.56 10.67 5.48
N LEU A 110 -7.82 10.28 5.23
CA LEU A 110 -8.99 11.02 5.69
C LEU A 110 -9.04 11.20 7.20
N LEU A 111 -8.56 10.25 8.01
CA LEU A 111 -8.56 10.39 9.48
C LEU A 111 -7.75 11.61 9.97
N SER A 112 -6.54 11.84 9.46
CA SER A 112 -5.73 13.03 9.79
C SER A 112 -6.37 14.30 9.25
N LEU A 113 -6.88 14.23 8.01
CA LEU A 113 -7.53 15.34 7.35
C LEU A 113 -8.79 15.79 8.09
N ALA A 114 -9.55 14.87 8.67
CA ALA A 114 -10.75 15.18 9.45
C ALA A 114 -10.46 16.00 10.73
N GLN A 115 -9.20 16.07 11.18
CA GLN A 115 -8.78 16.91 12.30
C GLN A 115 -8.50 18.37 11.87
N LYS A 116 -8.55 18.66 10.57
CA LYS A 116 -8.37 20.00 10.01
C LYS A 116 -9.72 20.56 9.55
N GLU A 117 -9.82 21.89 9.46
CA GLU A 117 -10.95 22.49 8.78
C GLU A 117 -10.87 22.19 7.28
N ILE A 118 -11.87 21.43 6.78
CA ILE A 118 -11.98 21.09 5.37
C ILE A 118 -13.26 21.70 4.80
N PRO A 119 -13.17 22.47 3.70
CA PRO A 119 -14.35 23.00 3.02
C PRO A 119 -15.36 21.92 2.72
N LEU A 120 -16.65 22.25 2.86
CA LEU A 120 -17.74 21.29 2.61
C LEU A 120 -17.65 20.65 1.21
N ALA A 121 -17.24 21.42 0.20
CA ALA A 121 -17.04 20.92 -1.16
C ALA A 121 -15.95 19.83 -1.22
N ALA A 122 -14.82 20.03 -0.54
CA ALA A 122 -13.74 19.06 -0.47
C ALA A 122 -14.16 17.81 0.31
N ARG A 123 -14.87 17.95 1.44
CA ARG A 123 -15.45 16.82 2.19
C ARG A 123 -16.38 15.98 1.31
N LYS A 124 -17.32 16.62 0.61
CA LYS A 124 -18.24 15.94 -0.33
C LYS A 124 -17.48 15.21 -1.45
N ARG A 125 -16.43 15.83 -1.99
CA ARG A 125 -15.59 15.19 -3.00
C ARG A 125 -14.89 13.95 -2.46
N ILE A 126 -14.28 14.03 -1.28
CA ILE A 126 -13.57 12.88 -0.67
C ILE A 126 -14.52 11.71 -0.45
N LEU A 127 -15.68 11.96 0.16
CA LEU A 127 -16.67 10.91 0.41
C LEU A 127 -17.20 10.30 -0.89
N ARG A 128 -17.52 11.13 -1.88
CA ARG A 128 -17.99 10.64 -3.20
C ARG A 128 -16.93 9.78 -3.88
N ASP A 129 -15.68 10.22 -3.89
CA ASP A 129 -14.61 9.50 -4.58
C ASP A 129 -14.25 8.19 -3.82
N ALA A 130 -14.32 8.18 -2.48
CA ALA A 130 -14.22 6.95 -1.69
C ALA A 130 -15.36 5.96 -2.00
N LEU A 131 -16.60 6.44 -2.13
CA LEU A 131 -17.75 5.61 -2.51
C LEU A 131 -17.61 5.05 -3.93
N ARG A 132 -16.96 5.78 -4.85
CA ARG A 132 -16.62 5.26 -6.19
C ARG A 132 -15.59 4.13 -6.12
N GLY A 133 -14.60 4.23 -5.24
CA GLY A 133 -13.68 3.13 -4.96
C GLY A 133 -14.40 1.90 -4.40
N LEU A 134 -15.35 2.12 -3.48
CA LEU A 134 -16.15 1.03 -2.93
C LEU A 134 -17.05 0.37 -3.99
N ALA A 135 -17.71 1.18 -4.84
CA ALA A 135 -18.52 0.69 -5.94
C ALA A 135 -17.70 -0.16 -6.93
N ALA A 136 -16.48 0.28 -7.28
CA ALA A 136 -15.55 -0.49 -8.12
C ALA A 136 -15.26 -1.90 -7.56
N LEU A 137 -15.09 -2.03 -6.25
CA LEU A 137 -14.93 -3.37 -5.64
C LEU A 137 -16.22 -4.20 -5.72
N HIS A 138 -17.36 -3.57 -5.44
CA HIS A 138 -18.66 -4.24 -5.43
C HIS A 138 -19.07 -4.71 -6.83
N ASP A 139 -18.73 -3.98 -7.90
CA ASP A 139 -18.96 -4.38 -9.29
C ASP A 139 -18.22 -5.68 -9.66
N LYS A 140 -17.23 -6.07 -8.86
CA LYS A 140 -16.47 -7.34 -8.98
C LYS A 140 -16.81 -8.35 -7.88
N ASN A 141 -17.87 -8.12 -7.11
CA ASN A 141 -18.26 -8.91 -5.94
C ASN A 141 -17.15 -9.00 -4.87
N ILE A 142 -16.31 -7.97 -4.74
CA ILE A 142 -15.26 -7.89 -3.73
C ILE A 142 -15.76 -7.04 -2.56
N VAL A 143 -15.74 -7.62 -1.36
CA VAL A 143 -16.05 -6.89 -0.12
C VAL A 143 -14.76 -6.39 0.51
N HIS A 144 -14.63 -5.07 0.74
CA HIS A 144 -13.42 -4.48 1.33
C HIS A 144 -13.17 -4.93 2.78
N ALA A 145 -14.22 -5.21 3.55
CA ALA A 145 -14.22 -5.68 4.95
C ALA A 145 -13.57 -4.75 6.01
N ASP A 146 -12.81 -3.73 5.62
CA ASP A 146 -12.14 -2.78 6.54
C ASP A 146 -12.29 -1.31 6.10
N VAL A 147 -13.50 -0.87 5.77
CA VAL A 147 -13.74 0.53 5.36
C VAL A 147 -13.68 1.45 6.58
N LYS A 148 -12.66 2.32 6.63
CA LYS A 148 -12.45 3.30 7.70
C LYS A 148 -11.62 4.49 7.22
N ALA A 149 -11.63 5.58 7.99
CA ALA A 149 -11.06 6.86 7.56
C ALA A 149 -9.54 6.84 7.29
N ASN A 150 -8.75 5.97 7.93
CA ASN A 150 -7.32 5.85 7.63
C ASN A 150 -7.00 4.91 6.45
N ASN A 151 -8.00 4.22 5.89
CA ASN A 151 -7.89 3.46 4.64
C ASN A 151 -8.41 4.25 3.41
N ILE A 152 -8.78 5.53 3.60
CA ILE A 152 -9.12 6.44 2.51
C ILE A 152 -7.95 7.42 2.36
N LEU A 153 -7.14 7.22 1.34
CA LEU A 153 -5.98 8.04 1.03
C LEU A 153 -6.39 9.25 0.21
N VAL A 154 -5.81 10.41 0.52
CA VAL A 154 -6.12 11.66 -0.14
C VAL A 154 -4.82 12.36 -0.53
N ASN A 155 -4.65 12.59 -1.83
CA ASN A 155 -3.64 13.51 -2.35
C ASN A 155 -4.25 14.89 -2.44
N TYR A 156 -3.60 15.88 -1.84
CA TYR A 156 -4.05 17.26 -1.87
C TYR A 156 -2.86 18.21 -1.89
N THR A 157 -3.11 19.43 -2.35
CA THR A 157 -2.20 20.55 -2.18
C THR A 157 -2.86 21.59 -1.29
N ASN A 158 -2.07 22.31 -0.51
CA ASN A 158 -2.55 23.54 0.13
C ASN A 158 -2.62 24.60 -0.98
N GLY A 159 -3.83 25.04 -1.33
CA GLY A 159 -4.02 26.26 -2.09
C GLY A 159 -3.91 27.48 -1.17
N ASP A 160 -4.03 28.68 -1.76
CA ASP A 160 -3.83 29.95 -1.05
C ASP A 160 -4.71 30.10 0.19
N GLU A 161 -5.92 29.52 0.18
CA GLU A 161 -6.86 29.59 1.32
C GLU A 161 -7.50 28.24 1.68
N ASN A 162 -7.33 27.19 0.88
CA ASN A 162 -8.08 25.93 1.03
C ASN A 162 -7.35 24.71 0.48
N ILE A 163 -7.69 23.52 0.98
CA ILE A 163 -7.17 22.27 0.41
C ILE A 163 -7.75 22.02 -0.99
N VAL A 164 -6.88 21.68 -1.94
CA VAL A 164 -7.28 21.26 -3.29
C VAL A 164 -7.02 19.77 -3.43
N VAL A 165 -8.09 18.98 -3.34
CA VAL A 165 -8.04 17.53 -3.54
C VAL A 165 -7.58 17.21 -4.97
N LYS A 166 -6.54 16.40 -5.12
CA LYS A 166 -6.02 15.92 -6.41
C LYS A 166 -6.56 14.54 -6.73
N SER A 167 -6.46 13.61 -5.79
CA SER A 167 -7.04 12.27 -5.92
C SER A 167 -7.46 11.71 -4.56
N VAL A 168 -8.36 10.73 -4.59
CA VAL A 168 -8.83 10.01 -3.42
C VAL A 168 -8.88 8.54 -3.79
N GLN A 169 -8.28 7.69 -2.95
CA GLN A 169 -8.15 6.26 -3.21
C GLN A 169 -8.50 5.45 -1.96
N LEU A 170 -9.33 4.43 -2.13
CA LEU A 170 -9.60 3.41 -1.11
C LEU A 170 -8.48 2.35 -1.16
N CYS A 171 -7.93 1.96 0.00
CA CYS A 171 -6.77 1.08 0.08
C CYS A 171 -6.91 -0.12 1.02
#